data_AF-A0A8T3XDE0-F1
#
_entry.id   AF-A0A8T3XDE0-F1
#
_cell.length_a   1.000
_cell.length_b   1.000
_cell.length_c   1.000
_cell.angle_alpha   90.00
_cell.angle_beta   90.00
_cell.angle_gamma   90.00
#
_symmetry.space_group_name_H-M   'P 1'
#
loop_
_entity.id
_entity.type
_entity.pdbx_description
1 polymer ?
#
loop_
_entity_poly.entity_id
_entity_poly.type
_entity_poly.pdbx_seq_one_letter_code
_entity_poly.pdbx_strand_id
1 'polypeptide(L)'
;MIRISINPIKSPNERAESFEDVKNEIEKLFEYDVVFDSLENIFANKKSVCNDAFYNDDLIETRMLISEIREKQEITEKIDNLSYNIGLLRAAIITNNNKGIRKTVSQIMKNEYSSINSIISELNSLRSKLDKLEVLHESLLKGNLSLDIKVLLEEDFRKKRKKLNEIHNKQKNAIINLGNIFFSLVRKNLISGK
;
A
#
# COMPACT_ATOMS: atom_id res chain seq x y z
N MET A 1 35.84 13.51 -1.75
CA MET A 1 35.54 12.24 -1.06
C MET A 1 34.24 12.43 -0.28
N ILE A 2 33.11 11.98 -0.82
CA ILE A 2 31.79 12.10 -0.19
C ILE A 2 31.60 10.87 0.71
N ARG A 3 31.53 11.07 2.02
CA ARG A 3 31.16 10.03 2.99
C ARG A 3 29.64 9.87 2.94
N ILE A 4 29.19 8.76 2.37
CA ILE A 4 27.80 8.31 2.48
C ILE A 4 27.61 7.90 3.94
N SER A 5 26.79 8.67 4.66
CA SER A 5 26.34 8.30 6.00
C SER A 5 25.36 7.13 5.86
N ILE A 6 25.85 5.92 6.12
CA ILE A 6 25.02 4.73 6.18
C ILE A 6 24.23 4.84 7.49
N ASN A 7 22.97 5.24 7.39
CA ASN A 7 22.06 5.14 8.53
C ASN A 7 22.05 3.68 9.00
N PRO A 8 22.27 3.41 10.31
CA PRO A 8 22.27 2.06 10.81
C PRO A 8 20.87 1.46 10.62
N ILE A 9 20.83 0.31 9.95
CA ILE A 9 19.69 -0.59 9.93
C ILE A 9 19.38 -0.90 11.40
N LYS A 10 18.24 -0.41 11.91
CA LYS A 10 17.79 -0.69 13.26
C LYS A 10 17.74 -2.21 13.45
N SER A 11 18.28 -2.69 14.57
CA SER A 11 18.32 -4.10 14.92
C SER A 11 16.90 -4.66 15.06
N PRO A 12 16.64 -5.92 14.66
CA PRO A 12 15.33 -6.56 14.77
C PRO A 12 15.15 -7.04 16.22
N ASN A 13 14.84 -6.10 17.11
CA ASN A 13 14.33 -6.39 18.46
C ASN A 13 12.93 -5.78 18.67
N GLU A 14 12.18 -5.60 17.58
CA GLU A 14 10.75 -5.36 17.65
C GLU A 14 10.10 -6.69 18.00
N ARG A 15 9.43 -6.76 19.16
CA ARG A 15 8.55 -7.87 19.51
C ARG A 15 7.69 -8.17 18.28
N ALA A 16 7.69 -9.43 17.84
CA ALA A 16 6.75 -9.85 16.81
C ALA A 16 5.34 -9.43 17.27
N GLU A 17 4.71 -8.52 16.53
CA GLU A 17 3.36 -8.07 16.82
C GLU A 17 2.43 -9.28 16.93
N SER A 18 1.49 -9.23 17.88
CA SER A 18 0.53 -10.30 17.98
C SER A 18 -0.39 -10.30 16.75
N PHE A 19 -0.93 -11.46 16.39
CA PHE A 19 -1.88 -11.54 15.28
C PHE A 19 -3.10 -10.62 15.47
N GLU A 20 -3.49 -10.38 16.72
CA GLU A 20 -4.62 -9.47 17.02
C GLU A 20 -4.23 -8.01 16.78
N ASP A 21 -3.00 -7.62 17.14
CA ASP A 21 -2.50 -6.27 16.86
C ASP A 21 -2.50 -6.01 15.35
N VAL A 22 -1.96 -6.96 14.57
CA VAL A 22 -1.93 -6.87 13.10
C VAL A 22 -3.34 -6.76 12.52
N LYS A 23 -4.31 -7.52 13.04
CA LYS A 23 -5.71 -7.46 12.60
C LYS A 23 -6.31 -6.07 12.87
N ASN A 24 -6.11 -5.52 14.06
CA ASN A 24 -6.56 -4.18 14.41
C ASN A 24 -5.91 -3.10 13.53
N GLU A 25 -4.66 -3.29 13.11
CA GLU A 25 -4.01 -2.38 12.15
C GLU A 25 -4.62 -2.46 10.76
N ILE A 26 -5.00 -3.66 10.30
CA ILE A 26 -5.67 -3.87 9.01
C ILE A 26 -7.06 -3.24 9.00
N GLU A 27 -7.83 -3.37 10.09
CA GLU A 27 -9.16 -2.73 10.19
C GLU A 27 -9.05 -1.20 10.04
N LYS A 28 -8.01 -0.59 10.61
CA LYS A 28 -7.74 0.85 10.44
C LYS A 28 -7.37 1.24 9.00
N LEU A 29 -6.93 0.31 8.15
CA LEU A 29 -6.60 0.64 6.76
C LEU A 29 -7.84 1.09 5.97
N PHE A 30 -9.01 0.50 6.26
CA PHE A 30 -10.27 0.87 5.61
C PHE A 30 -10.73 2.30 5.92
N GLU A 31 -10.33 2.86 7.08
CA GLU A 31 -10.60 4.27 7.41
C GLU A 31 -9.92 5.24 6.44
N TYR A 32 -8.92 4.78 5.68
CA TYR A 32 -8.15 5.59 4.75
C TYR A 32 -8.64 5.50 3.30
N ASP A 33 -9.66 4.72 2.99
CA ASP A 33 -10.19 4.59 1.62
C ASP A 33 -10.69 5.96 1.09
N VAL A 34 -11.25 6.79 1.97
CA VAL A 34 -11.63 8.18 1.67
C VAL A 34 -10.49 9.03 1.12
N VAL A 35 -9.23 8.68 1.41
CA VAL A 35 -8.06 9.39 0.87
C VAL A 35 -7.94 9.15 -0.63
N PHE A 36 -8.17 7.91 -1.10
CA PHE A 36 -8.15 7.55 -2.52
C PHE A 36 -9.29 8.23 -3.28
N ASP A 37 -10.51 8.19 -2.73
CA ASP A 37 -11.67 8.86 -3.32
C ASP A 37 -11.48 10.37 -3.43
N SER A 38 -10.78 10.97 -2.47
CA SER A 38 -10.53 12.40 -2.48
C SER A 38 -9.48 12.84 -3.52
N LEU A 39 -8.75 11.95 -4.19
CA LEU A 39 -7.65 12.32 -5.09
C LEU A 39 -8.10 13.14 -6.29
N GLU A 40 -9.29 12.86 -6.84
CA GLU A 40 -9.83 13.62 -7.97
C GLU A 40 -10.05 15.10 -7.63
N ASN A 41 -10.24 15.42 -6.36
CA ASN A 41 -10.45 16.79 -5.89
C ASN A 41 -9.19 17.68 -6.03
N ILE A 42 -8.01 17.12 -6.28
CA ILE A 42 -6.79 17.91 -6.56
C ILE A 42 -7.01 18.84 -7.77
N PHE A 43 -7.82 18.40 -8.74
CA PHE A 43 -8.03 19.11 -10.01
C PHE A 43 -9.47 19.53 -10.27
N ALA A 44 -10.44 19.06 -9.48
CA ALA A 44 -11.88 19.28 -9.71
C ALA A 44 -12.34 20.75 -9.60
N ASN A 45 -11.67 21.58 -8.80
CA ASN A 45 -12.12 22.94 -8.51
C ASN A 45 -11.52 24.05 -9.38
N LYS A 46 -10.76 23.73 -10.43
CA LYS A 46 -9.97 24.76 -11.14
C LYS A 46 -10.38 24.89 -12.61
N LYS A 47 -11.53 25.54 -12.84
CA LYS A 47 -11.95 26.05 -14.17
C LYS A 47 -10.86 26.89 -14.86
N SER A 48 -9.93 27.50 -14.10
CA SER A 48 -8.81 28.28 -14.63
C SER A 48 -7.61 27.46 -15.12
N VAL A 49 -7.46 26.20 -14.69
CA VAL A 49 -6.33 25.34 -15.12
C VAL A 49 -6.59 24.70 -16.49
N CYS A 50 -7.85 24.58 -16.90
CA CYS A 50 -8.26 23.88 -18.12
C CYS A 50 -8.40 24.77 -19.37
N ASN A 51 -8.17 26.08 -19.27
CA ASN A 51 -8.41 27.01 -20.38
C ASN A 51 -7.19 27.23 -21.31
N ASP A 52 -6.00 26.73 -20.95
CA ASP A 52 -4.81 26.80 -21.79
C ASP A 52 -4.55 25.45 -22.46
N ALA A 53 -4.67 25.41 -23.80
CA ALA A 53 -4.49 24.23 -24.64
C ALA A 53 -3.12 23.54 -24.50
N PHE A 54 -2.11 24.22 -23.92
CA PHE A 54 -0.76 23.71 -23.69
C PHE A 54 -0.63 22.70 -22.54
N TYR A 55 -1.63 22.55 -21.68
CA TYR A 55 -1.59 21.68 -20.49
C TYR A 55 -2.37 20.38 -20.61
N ASN A 56 -2.96 20.13 -21.78
CA ASN A 56 -3.95 19.08 -21.92
C ASN A 56 -3.34 17.69 -21.66
N ASP A 57 -2.15 17.41 -22.19
CA ASP A 57 -1.54 16.08 -22.12
C ASP A 57 -1.06 15.73 -20.71
N ASP A 58 -0.27 16.60 -20.05
CA ASP A 58 0.22 16.38 -18.68
C ASP A 58 -0.95 16.26 -17.67
N LEU A 59 -2.02 17.02 -17.88
CA LEU A 59 -3.19 17.01 -17.02
C LEU A 59 -4.07 15.77 -17.26
N ILE A 60 -4.19 15.31 -18.51
CA ILE A 60 -4.84 14.05 -18.86
C ILE A 60 -4.04 12.88 -18.26
N GLU A 61 -2.71 12.87 -18.43
CA GLU A 61 -1.84 11.84 -17.87
C GLU A 61 -1.94 11.80 -16.34
N THR A 62 -1.97 12.97 -15.69
CA THR A 62 -2.17 13.06 -14.24
C THR A 62 -3.52 12.48 -13.81
N ARG A 63 -4.60 12.76 -14.53
CA ARG A 63 -5.95 12.22 -14.24
C ARG A 63 -6.02 10.70 -14.43
N MET A 64 -5.41 10.19 -15.50
CA MET A 64 -5.27 8.75 -15.72
C MET A 64 -4.53 8.10 -14.56
N LEU A 65 -3.39 8.66 -14.17
CA LEU A 65 -2.58 8.14 -13.07
C LEU A 65 -3.32 8.17 -11.72
N ILE A 66 -4.10 9.22 -11.44
CA ILE A 66 -4.97 9.27 -10.26
C ILE A 66 -5.99 8.14 -10.26
N SER A 67 -6.61 7.86 -11.41
CA SER A 67 -7.57 6.76 -11.56
C SER A 67 -6.91 5.41 -11.26
N GLU A 68 -5.72 5.18 -11.82
CA GLU A 68 -4.94 3.97 -11.57
C GLU A 68 -4.49 3.83 -10.10
N ILE A 69 -4.22 4.94 -9.41
CA ILE A 69 -3.90 4.94 -7.97
C ILE A 69 -5.13 4.60 -7.15
N ARG A 70 -6.32 5.10 -7.52
CA ARG A 70 -7.58 4.80 -6.81
C ARG A 70 -7.90 3.32 -6.85
N GLU A 71 -7.70 2.66 -7.99
CA GLU A 71 -7.86 1.20 -8.10
C GLU A 71 -6.97 0.41 -7.11
N LYS A 72 -5.88 1.01 -6.60
CA LYS A 72 -5.02 0.37 -5.60
C LYS A 72 -5.57 0.39 -4.17
N GLN A 73 -6.76 0.95 -3.94
CA GLN A 73 -7.47 0.77 -2.67
C GLN A 73 -7.74 -0.72 -2.36
N GLU A 74 -7.93 -1.56 -3.39
CA GLU A 74 -8.15 -3.01 -3.26
C GLU A 74 -7.00 -3.75 -2.55
N ILE A 75 -5.81 -3.14 -2.45
CA ILE A 75 -4.70 -3.71 -1.69
C ILE A 75 -5.12 -4.00 -0.24
N THR A 76 -5.93 -3.13 0.36
CA THR A 76 -6.44 -3.32 1.72
C THR A 76 -7.29 -4.59 1.83
N GLU A 77 -8.20 -4.82 0.89
CA GLU A 77 -9.04 -6.03 0.83
C GLU A 77 -8.21 -7.30 0.65
N LYS A 78 -7.18 -7.24 -0.22
CA LYS A 78 -6.25 -8.37 -0.43
C LYS A 78 -5.49 -8.70 0.86
N ILE A 79 -5.04 -7.69 1.61
CA ILE A 79 -4.36 -7.85 2.91
C ILE A 79 -5.32 -8.48 3.94
N ASP A 80 -6.56 -8.00 4.01
CA ASP A 80 -7.57 -8.56 4.92
C ASP A 80 -7.86 -10.03 4.62
N ASN A 81 -8.03 -10.37 3.33
CA ASN A 81 -8.22 -11.76 2.90
C ASN A 81 -7.02 -12.65 3.29
N LEU A 82 -5.79 -12.16 3.14
CA LEU A 82 -4.60 -12.87 3.61
C LEU A 82 -4.62 -13.08 5.13
N SER A 83 -4.97 -12.03 5.89
CA SER A 83 -5.11 -12.09 7.36
C SER A 83 -6.11 -13.15 7.78
N TYR A 84 -7.29 -13.17 7.15
CA TYR A 84 -8.32 -14.18 7.37
C TYR A 84 -7.80 -15.61 7.13
N ASN A 85 -7.10 -15.83 6.01
CA ASN A 85 -6.53 -17.15 5.71
C ASN A 85 -5.46 -17.57 6.73
N ILE A 86 -4.63 -16.63 7.21
CA ILE A 86 -3.68 -16.90 8.29
C ILE A 86 -4.42 -17.23 9.60
N GLY A 87 -5.53 -16.56 9.89
CA GLY A 87 -6.41 -16.89 11.02
C GLY A 87 -6.94 -18.33 10.93
N LEU A 88 -7.41 -18.75 9.75
CA LEU A 88 -7.83 -20.13 9.50
C LEU A 88 -6.68 -21.12 9.71
N LEU A 89 -5.47 -20.78 9.29
CA LEU A 89 -4.28 -21.61 9.51
C LEU A 89 -3.99 -21.77 11.01
N ARG A 90 -4.06 -20.68 11.79
CA ARG A 90 -3.90 -20.73 13.25
C ARG A 90 -4.93 -21.66 13.89
N ALA A 91 -6.20 -21.55 13.51
CA ALA A 91 -7.26 -22.40 14.03
C ALA A 91 -7.07 -23.88 13.67
N ALA A 92 -6.64 -24.18 12.43
CA ALA A 92 -6.35 -25.54 11.99
C ALA A 92 -5.17 -26.16 12.75
N ILE A 93 -4.15 -25.35 13.08
CA ILE A 93 -3.01 -25.76 13.90
C ILE A 93 -3.46 -26.10 15.33
N ILE A 94 -4.21 -25.20 15.98
CA ILE A 94 -4.69 -25.40 17.37
C ILE A 94 -5.54 -26.67 17.49
N THR A 95 -6.34 -26.98 16.46
CA THR A 95 -7.21 -28.16 16.42
C THR A 95 -6.52 -29.43 15.91
N ASN A 96 -5.21 -29.39 15.63
CA ASN A 96 -4.44 -30.48 15.02
C ASN A 96 -5.06 -31.03 13.72
N ASN A 97 -5.77 -30.18 12.95
CA ASN A 97 -6.43 -30.56 11.70
C ASN A 97 -5.43 -30.56 10.54
N ASN A 98 -4.65 -31.63 10.41
CA ASN A 98 -3.61 -31.78 9.39
C ASN A 98 -4.09 -31.59 7.94
N LYS A 99 -5.35 -31.93 7.63
CA LYS A 99 -5.94 -31.69 6.30
C LYS A 99 -6.25 -30.21 6.10
N GLY A 100 -6.81 -29.56 7.13
CA GLY A 100 -7.05 -28.12 7.16
C GLY A 100 -5.76 -27.32 6.99
N ILE A 101 -4.71 -27.65 7.73
CA ILE A 101 -3.39 -27.00 7.64
C ILE A 101 -2.88 -27.03 6.19
N ARG A 102 -2.83 -28.21 5.56
CA ARG A 102 -2.35 -28.35 4.17
C ARG A 102 -3.19 -27.56 3.17
N LYS A 103 -4.52 -27.59 3.33
CA LYS A 103 -5.44 -26.83 2.48
C LYS A 103 -5.17 -25.33 2.58
N THR A 104 -5.12 -24.79 3.80
CA THR A 104 -4.94 -23.35 4.02
C THR A 104 -3.55 -22.87 3.59
N VAL A 105 -2.49 -23.63 3.85
CA VAL A 105 -1.14 -23.31 3.34
C VAL A 105 -1.13 -23.25 1.81
N SER A 106 -1.77 -24.22 1.14
CA SER A 106 -1.88 -24.19 -0.31
C SER A 106 -2.68 -22.98 -0.81
N GLN A 107 -3.74 -22.57 -0.10
CA GLN A 107 -4.53 -21.39 -0.45
C GLN A 107 -3.68 -20.11 -0.33
N ILE A 108 -2.97 -19.91 0.78
CA ILE A 108 -2.11 -18.74 0.99
C ILE A 108 -1.01 -18.65 -0.07
N MET A 109 -0.41 -19.78 -0.46
CA MET A 109 0.71 -19.82 -1.40
C MET A 109 0.30 -19.71 -2.87
N LYS A 110 -0.87 -20.24 -3.25
CA LYS A 110 -1.29 -20.35 -4.66
C LYS A 110 -2.38 -19.37 -5.07
N ASN A 111 -2.95 -18.60 -4.14
CA ASN A 111 -3.97 -17.62 -4.47
C ASN A 111 -3.37 -16.45 -5.27
N GLU A 112 -3.68 -16.38 -6.56
CA GLU A 112 -3.18 -15.31 -7.43
C GLU A 112 -3.69 -13.92 -7.03
N TYR A 113 -4.85 -13.84 -6.38
CA TYR A 113 -5.47 -12.59 -5.97
C TYR A 113 -4.89 -12.03 -4.66
N SER A 114 -4.74 -12.86 -3.62
CA SER A 114 -4.35 -12.40 -2.26
C SER A 114 -3.12 -13.11 -1.67
N SER A 115 -2.32 -13.81 -2.47
CA SER A 115 -1.01 -14.30 -1.99
C SER A 115 -0.08 -13.14 -1.64
N ILE A 116 0.86 -13.40 -0.74
CA ILE A 116 1.89 -12.44 -0.31
C ILE A 116 2.60 -11.83 -1.52
N ASN A 117 2.96 -12.63 -2.51
CA ASN A 117 3.66 -12.16 -3.71
C ASN A 117 2.80 -11.24 -4.58
N SER A 118 1.51 -11.55 -4.74
CA SER A 118 0.57 -10.72 -5.48
C SER A 118 0.42 -9.35 -4.82
N ILE A 119 0.25 -9.32 -3.50
CA ILE A 119 0.11 -8.08 -2.72
C ILE A 119 1.41 -7.25 -2.78
N ILE A 120 2.58 -7.89 -2.68
CA ILE A 120 3.88 -7.19 -2.83
C ILE A 120 4.00 -6.56 -4.22
N SER A 121 3.57 -7.26 -5.28
CA SER A 121 3.57 -6.71 -6.64
C SER A 121 2.71 -5.46 -6.75
N GLU A 122 1.49 -5.51 -6.19
CA GLU A 122 0.56 -4.39 -6.16
C GLU A 122 1.10 -3.20 -5.36
N LEU A 123 1.73 -3.44 -4.20
CA LEU A 123 2.37 -2.40 -3.39
C LEU A 123 3.54 -1.72 -4.12
N ASN A 124 4.32 -2.49 -4.89
CA ASN A 124 5.38 -1.92 -5.73
C ASN A 124 4.80 -1.11 -6.90
N SER A 125 3.70 -1.58 -7.49
CA SER A 125 2.96 -0.86 -8.53
C SER A 125 2.41 0.48 -8.00
N LEU A 126 1.81 0.48 -6.80
CA LEU A 126 1.35 1.70 -6.13
C LEU A 126 2.52 2.64 -5.87
N ARG A 127 3.65 2.14 -5.35
CA ARG A 127 4.84 2.98 -5.11
C ARG A 127 5.31 3.66 -6.39
N SER A 128 5.46 2.91 -7.47
CA SER A 128 5.88 3.45 -8.76
C SER A 128 4.91 4.52 -9.28
N LYS A 129 3.60 4.32 -9.12
CA LYS A 129 2.58 5.31 -9.50
C LYS A 129 2.66 6.59 -8.66
N LEU A 130 2.88 6.47 -7.34
CA LEU A 130 3.07 7.62 -6.46
C LEU A 130 4.31 8.43 -6.83
N ASP A 131 5.41 7.76 -7.19
CA ASP A 131 6.63 8.41 -7.65
C ASP A 131 6.42 9.11 -9.00
N LYS A 132 5.68 8.49 -9.95
CA LYS A 132 5.29 9.15 -11.21
C LYS A 132 4.41 10.38 -10.99
N LEU A 133 3.47 10.30 -10.05
CA LEU A 133 2.55 11.39 -9.76
C LEU A 133 3.30 12.62 -9.21
N GLU A 134 4.36 12.40 -8.42
CA GLU A 134 5.25 13.47 -7.98
C GLU A 134 5.98 14.13 -9.14
N VAL A 135 6.52 13.35 -10.08
CA VAL A 135 7.22 13.90 -11.25
C VAL A 135 6.28 14.73 -12.12
N LEU A 136 5.04 14.26 -12.35
CA LEU A 136 4.02 15.01 -13.09
C LEU A 136 3.63 16.30 -12.36
N HIS A 137 3.47 16.23 -11.03
CA HIS A 137 3.18 17.41 -10.22
C HIS A 137 4.29 18.47 -10.31
N GLU A 138 5.56 18.07 -10.19
CA GLU A 138 6.69 18.99 -10.34
C GLU A 138 6.74 19.62 -11.74
N SER A 139 6.40 18.84 -12.78
CA SER A 139 6.35 19.33 -14.16
C SER A 139 5.26 20.38 -14.35
N LEU A 140 4.07 20.13 -13.79
CA LEU A 140 2.96 21.10 -13.78
C LEU A 140 3.35 22.41 -13.06
N LEU A 141 4.05 22.33 -11.93
CA LEU A 141 4.52 23.51 -11.19
C LEU A 141 5.59 24.33 -11.95
N LYS A 142 6.39 23.68 -12.81
CA LYS A 142 7.40 24.37 -13.65
C LYS A 142 6.78 25.10 -14.84
N GLY A 143 5.56 24.77 -15.23
CA GLY A 143 4.88 25.45 -16.33
C GLY A 143 4.46 26.90 -16.04
N ASN A 144 3.94 27.58 -17.05
CA ASN A 144 3.25 28.89 -17.04
C ASN A 144 1.92 28.97 -16.26
N LEU A 145 1.76 28.26 -15.13
CA LEU A 145 0.62 28.48 -14.23
C LEU A 145 0.79 29.79 -13.44
N SER A 146 -0.31 30.47 -13.12
CA SER A 146 -0.26 31.61 -12.19
C SER A 146 0.28 31.19 -10.81
N LEU A 147 0.95 32.11 -10.12
CA LEU A 147 1.56 31.85 -8.82
C LEU A 147 0.53 31.33 -7.79
N ASP A 148 -0.66 31.95 -7.74
CA ASP A 148 -1.73 31.55 -6.83
C ASP A 148 -2.20 30.12 -7.09
N ILE A 149 -2.30 29.73 -8.37
CA ILE A 149 -2.67 28.35 -8.76
C ILE A 149 -1.58 27.36 -8.32
N LYS A 150 -0.30 27.71 -8.49
CA LYS A 150 0.85 26.87 -8.09
C LYS A 150 0.85 26.63 -6.59
N VAL A 151 0.71 27.68 -5.78
CA VAL A 151 0.66 27.59 -4.31
C VAL A 151 -0.48 26.66 -3.87
N LEU A 152 -1.68 26.84 -4.44
CA LEU A 152 -2.82 25.99 -4.11
C LEU A 152 -2.61 24.52 -4.53
N LEU A 153 -2.06 24.27 -5.71
CA LEU A 153 -1.77 22.90 -6.18
C LEU A 153 -0.74 22.22 -5.28
N GLU A 154 0.31 22.93 -4.89
CA GLU A 154 1.38 22.40 -4.06
C GLU A 154 0.89 22.03 -2.66
N GLU A 155 0.08 22.88 -2.02
CA GLU A 155 -0.44 22.62 -0.68
C GLU A 155 -1.36 21.37 -0.65
N ASP A 156 -2.31 21.30 -1.59
CA ASP A 156 -3.24 20.17 -1.69
C ASP A 156 -2.52 18.86 -2.02
N PHE A 157 -1.58 18.92 -2.97
CA PHE A 157 -0.77 17.77 -3.36
C PHE A 157 0.06 17.25 -2.19
N ARG A 158 0.77 18.13 -1.48
CA ARG A 158 1.65 17.76 -0.36
C ARG A 158 0.87 17.04 0.75
N LYS A 159 -0.32 17.53 1.11
CA LYS A 159 -1.17 16.90 2.12
C LYS A 159 -1.61 15.50 1.71
N LYS A 160 -2.10 15.34 0.47
CA LYS A 160 -2.59 14.04 -0.03
C LYS A 160 -1.45 13.05 -0.23
N ARG A 161 -0.33 13.48 -0.81
CA ARG A 161 0.86 12.66 -0.98
C ARG A 161 1.38 12.11 0.35
N LYS A 162 1.41 12.95 1.39
CA LYS A 162 1.80 12.50 2.74
C LYS A 162 0.89 11.35 3.21
N LYS A 163 -0.42 11.51 3.09
CA LYS A 163 -1.39 10.46 3.48
C LYS A 163 -1.24 9.19 2.64
N LEU A 164 -1.08 9.28 1.32
CA LEU A 164 -0.86 8.11 0.46
C LEU A 164 0.40 7.34 0.84
N ASN A 165 1.49 8.04 1.16
CA ASN A 165 2.72 7.41 1.64
C ASN A 165 2.53 6.76 3.01
N GLU A 166 1.76 7.37 3.92
CA GLU A 166 1.41 6.76 5.21
C GLU A 166 0.61 5.47 5.02
N ILE A 167 -0.40 5.47 4.14
CA ILE A 167 -1.20 4.28 3.81
C ILE A 167 -0.32 3.18 3.22
N HIS A 168 0.51 3.51 2.22
CA HIS A 168 1.43 2.56 1.59
C HIS A 168 2.36 1.89 2.62
N ASN A 169 2.92 2.69 3.53
CA ASN A 169 3.78 2.17 4.59
C ASN A 169 3.04 1.26 5.57
N LYS A 170 1.80 1.60 5.95
CA LYS A 170 0.96 0.75 6.81
C LYS A 170 0.63 -0.57 6.13
N GLN A 171 0.22 -0.53 4.86
CA GLN A 171 -0.06 -1.75 4.07
C GLN A 171 1.19 -2.65 3.95
N LYS A 172 2.37 -2.04 3.72
CA LYS A 172 3.65 -2.75 3.70
C LYS A 172 3.96 -3.43 5.04
N ASN A 173 3.79 -2.71 6.15
CA ASN A 173 4.05 -3.25 7.49
C ASN A 173 3.11 -4.41 7.81
N ALA A 174 1.81 -4.26 7.54
CA ALA A 174 0.82 -5.31 7.70
C ALA A 174 1.22 -6.59 6.95
N ILE A 175 1.70 -6.46 5.70
CA ILE A 175 2.16 -7.61 4.91
C ILE A 175 3.41 -8.28 5.48
N ILE A 176 4.38 -7.49 5.95
CA ILE A 176 5.58 -8.03 6.61
C ILE A 176 5.16 -8.82 7.86
N ASN A 177 4.26 -8.27 8.68
CA ASN A 177 3.83 -8.89 9.92
C ASN A 177 3.01 -10.17 9.66
N LEU A 178 2.08 -10.14 8.69
CA LEU A 178 1.36 -11.34 8.24
C LEU A 178 2.31 -12.40 7.69
N GLY A 179 3.30 -12.02 6.88
CA GLY A 179 4.31 -12.93 6.33
C GLY A 179 5.14 -13.60 7.44
N ASN A 180 5.57 -12.84 8.44
CA ASN A 180 6.28 -13.34 9.61
C ASN A 180 5.43 -14.33 10.42
N ILE A 181 4.16 -14.00 10.66
CA ILE A 181 3.22 -14.87 11.37
C ILE A 181 3.03 -16.17 10.60
N PHE A 182 2.72 -16.09 9.30
CA PHE A 182 2.56 -17.26 8.42
C PHE A 182 3.78 -18.16 8.47
N PHE A 183 4.98 -17.60 8.28
CA PHE A 183 6.22 -18.38 8.30
C PHE A 183 6.44 -19.04 9.67
N SER A 184 6.16 -18.35 10.77
CA SER A 184 6.29 -18.90 12.12
C SER A 184 5.36 -20.10 12.36
N LEU A 185 4.12 -20.01 11.85
CA LEU A 185 3.10 -21.05 11.97
C LEU A 185 3.48 -22.29 11.17
N VAL A 186 3.90 -22.09 9.93
CA VAL A 186 4.35 -23.17 9.05
C VAL A 186 5.60 -23.84 9.59
N ARG A 187 6.61 -23.07 10.02
CA ARG A 187 7.87 -23.59 10.54
C ARG A 187 7.68 -24.45 11.79
N LYS A 188 6.88 -23.99 12.75
CA LYS A 188 6.58 -24.74 13.99
C LYS A 188 5.87 -26.07 13.69
N ASN A 189 5.00 -26.13 12.69
CA ASN A 189 4.19 -27.32 12.44
C ASN A 189 4.79 -28.29 11.42
N LEU A 190 5.64 -27.83 10.50
CA LEU A 190 6.35 -28.71 9.56
C LEU A 190 7.62 -29.31 10.15
N ILE A 191 8.29 -28.62 11.10
CA ILE A 191 9.53 -29.12 11.73
C ILE A 191 9.25 -30.00 12.95
N SER A 192 8.15 -29.78 13.67
CA SER A 192 7.73 -30.61 14.81
C SER A 192 6.97 -31.88 14.42
N GLY A 193 6.89 -32.20 13.12
CA GLY A 193 6.28 -33.43 12.61
C GLY A 193 7.17 -34.68 12.70
N LYS A 194 7.91 -34.84 13.81
CA LYS A 194 8.59 -36.09 14.21
C LYS A 194 8.05 -36.55 15.55
#